data_AF-A0A0C2IWX2-F1
#
_entry.id   AF-A0A0C2IWX2-F1
#
_cell.length_a   1.000
_cell.length_b   1.000
_cell.length_c   1.000
_cell.angle_alpha   90.00
_cell.angle_beta   90.00
_cell.angle_gamma   90.00
#
_symmetry.space_group_name_H-M   'P 1'
#
loop_
_entity.id
_entity.type
_entity.pdbx_description
1 polymer ?
#
loop_
_entity_poly.entity_id
_entity_poly.type
_entity_poly.pdbx_seq_one_letter_code
_entity_poly.pdbx_strand_id
1 'polypeptide(L)'
;MKSENILIPRFHLQSYDSLRLYNKYTCFRCGARFLSSETNSECRFHPGRYDRHSCMISIKLVLPMYDCCNKAVTAPPCCFNNMHVYEKGFDISKFVNTSSWPKTPTTESIVSIDCEMCLTDEGRAVVRVSVVNCKLMTIYDTYVKPTSRVRDYNTLYTGITEKDLIGCTKTLTDIHRDLSKIISAETILICHSPEHDFLALKVFSIVSKIVHLKVVSTSLVFSDNIFRGRRLRLRVVVENVLRKKIQREHFMNSQVLEVIAALKTLYPVWN
;
A
#
# COMPACT_ATOMS: atom_id res chain seq x y z
N MET A 1 21.78 -8.12 25.19
CA MET A 1 20.50 -7.39 25.04
C MET A 1 20.80 -5.96 24.61
N LYS A 2 20.91 -5.72 23.30
CA LYS A 2 21.02 -4.37 22.73
C LYS A 2 19.78 -4.13 21.89
N SER A 3 19.02 -3.13 22.30
CA SER A 3 17.89 -2.55 21.57
C SER A 3 18.43 -1.81 20.35
N GLU A 4 18.50 -2.48 19.20
CA GLU A 4 18.97 -1.88 17.96
C GLU A 4 17.80 -1.60 17.00
N ASN A 5 17.51 -0.30 16.89
CA ASN A 5 16.98 0.41 15.72
C ASN A 5 15.74 -0.17 15.03
N ILE A 6 14.59 -0.07 15.69
CA ILE A 6 13.29 0.02 15.01
C ILE A 6 13.24 1.42 14.36
N LEU A 7 13.50 1.50 13.06
CA LEU A 7 13.42 2.75 12.30
C LEU A 7 11.96 3.16 12.10
N ILE A 8 11.53 4.19 12.84
CA ILE A 8 10.19 4.76 12.78
C ILE A 8 10.14 5.85 11.69
N PRO A 9 9.33 5.71 10.62
CA PRO A 9 9.22 6.74 9.58
C PRO A 9 8.52 8.01 10.09
N ARG A 10 8.95 9.19 9.61
CA ARG A 10 8.24 10.47 9.82
C ARG A 10 7.13 10.63 8.79
N PHE A 11 5.88 10.78 9.25
CA PHE A 11 4.72 11.10 8.40
C PHE A 11 4.23 12.53 8.61
N HIS A 12 3.93 13.22 7.51
CA HIS A 12 3.13 14.44 7.53
C HIS A 12 1.64 14.06 7.45
N LEU A 13 1.01 13.89 8.60
CA LEU A 13 -0.46 13.89 8.70
C LEU A 13 -0.90 15.36 8.68
N GLN A 14 -1.53 15.81 7.59
CA GLN A 14 -2.21 17.11 7.62
C GLN A 14 -3.48 16.95 8.44
N SER A 15 -3.46 17.50 9.65
CA SER A 15 -4.65 17.69 10.49
C SER A 15 -5.72 18.47 9.73
N TYR A 16 -6.98 18.13 10.00
CA TYR A 16 -8.14 18.83 9.45
C TYR A 16 -8.08 20.31 9.88
N ASP A 17 -7.72 21.19 8.94
CA ASP A 17 -7.62 22.63 9.19
C ASP A 17 -8.91 23.30 8.71
N SER A 18 -9.68 23.84 9.65
CA SER A 18 -11.10 24.17 9.54
C SER A 18 -11.45 25.38 8.67
N LEU A 19 -10.54 25.90 7.84
CA LEU A 19 -10.74 27.16 7.12
C LEU A 19 -10.10 27.14 5.73
N ARG A 20 -10.75 26.54 4.73
CA ARG A 20 -10.46 26.84 3.30
C ARG A 20 -11.74 26.86 2.47
N LEU A 21 -12.15 28.07 2.12
CA LEU A 21 -13.32 28.38 1.27
C LEU A 21 -13.28 27.77 -0.15
N TYR A 22 -12.20 27.08 -0.53
CA TYR A 22 -12.13 26.27 -1.75
C TYR A 22 -11.15 25.11 -1.51
N ASN A 23 -11.66 23.88 -1.38
CA ASN A 23 -10.80 22.70 -1.25
C ASN A 23 -10.07 22.43 -2.57
N LYS A 24 -8.88 23.03 -2.73
CA LYS A 24 -7.96 22.75 -3.84
C LYS A 24 -7.24 21.42 -3.59
N TYR A 25 -7.37 20.48 -4.51
CA TYR A 25 -6.73 19.16 -4.46
C TYR A 25 -5.67 19.02 -5.56
N THR A 26 -4.75 18.07 -5.38
CA THR A 26 -3.77 17.66 -6.38
C THR A 26 -4.06 16.22 -6.77
N CYS A 27 -4.17 15.96 -8.07
CA CYS A 27 -4.44 14.61 -8.57
C CYS A 27 -3.20 13.72 -8.39
N PHE A 28 -3.35 12.55 -7.77
CA PHE A 28 -2.21 11.65 -7.55
C PHE A 28 -1.72 10.94 -8.82
N ARG A 29 -2.54 10.91 -9.88
CA ARG A 29 -2.18 10.29 -11.17
C ARG A 29 -1.45 11.26 -12.09
N CYS A 30 -2.03 12.43 -12.33
CA CYS A 30 -1.50 13.40 -13.30
C CYS A 30 -0.82 14.63 -12.67
N GLY A 31 -0.94 14.83 -11.36
CA GLY A 31 -0.39 16.01 -10.67
C GLY A 31 -1.16 17.32 -10.87
N ALA A 32 -2.24 17.31 -11.66
CA ALA A 32 -3.06 18.51 -11.89
C ALA A 32 -3.70 19.01 -10.60
N ARG A 33 -3.82 20.33 -10.47
CA ARG A 33 -4.51 20.98 -9.35
C ARG A 33 -5.93 21.34 -9.78
N PHE A 34 -6.93 21.00 -8.96
CA PHE A 34 -8.35 21.16 -9.29
C PHE A 34 -9.19 21.41 -8.04
N LEU A 35 -10.42 21.89 -8.20
CA LEU A 35 -11.41 22.05 -7.12
C LEU A 35 -12.26 20.78 -6.96
N SER A 36 -12.81 20.50 -5.77
CA SER A 36 -13.72 19.33 -5.60
C SER A 36 -14.89 19.28 -6.59
N SER A 37 -15.38 20.44 -7.05
CA SER A 37 -16.43 20.55 -8.05
C SER A 37 -15.99 20.12 -9.46
N GLU A 38 -14.69 20.08 -9.73
CA GLU A 38 -14.08 19.81 -11.05
C GLU A 38 -13.57 18.37 -11.16
N THR A 39 -13.96 17.49 -10.24
CA THR A 39 -13.49 16.10 -10.18
C THR A 39 -13.81 15.31 -11.44
N ASN A 40 -14.93 15.58 -12.10
CA ASN A 40 -15.38 14.89 -13.32
C ASN A 40 -14.68 15.39 -14.61
N SER A 41 -13.49 15.96 -14.49
CA SER A 41 -12.68 16.36 -15.65
C SER A 41 -11.71 15.24 -16.06
N GLU A 42 -11.32 15.25 -17.33
CA GLU A 42 -10.45 14.24 -17.93
C GLU A 42 -9.06 14.18 -17.28
N CYS A 43 -8.70 13.03 -16.71
CA CYS A 43 -7.38 12.78 -16.15
C CYS A 43 -6.55 11.94 -17.12
N ARG A 44 -5.51 12.56 -17.69
CA ARG A 44 -4.53 11.89 -18.57
C ARG A 44 -3.21 11.72 -17.82
N PHE A 45 -2.68 10.50 -17.74
CA PHE A 45 -1.46 10.19 -16.96
C PHE A 45 -0.68 8.99 -17.52
N HIS A 46 0.58 8.86 -17.11
CA HIS A 46 1.37 7.63 -17.27
C HIS A 46 1.31 6.86 -15.94
N PRO A 47 0.80 5.61 -15.90
CA PRO A 47 0.75 4.83 -14.66
C PRO A 47 2.12 4.32 -14.25
N GLY A 48 3.03 4.22 -15.23
CA GLY A 48 4.38 3.77 -15.05
C GLY A 48 5.33 4.86 -14.57
N ARG A 49 6.45 4.48 -13.97
CA ARG A 49 7.54 5.41 -13.68
C ARG A 49 8.66 5.22 -14.70
N TYR A 50 9.59 6.17 -14.75
CA TYR A 50 10.80 6.09 -15.55
C TYR A 50 12.02 6.08 -14.61
N ASP A 51 13.13 5.49 -15.06
CA ASP A 51 14.40 5.55 -14.34
C ASP A 51 15.11 6.87 -14.63
N ARG A 52 15.40 7.63 -13.57
CA ARG A 52 16.12 8.91 -13.68
C ARG A 52 17.61 8.74 -13.97
N HIS A 53 18.17 7.54 -13.87
CA HIS A 53 19.60 7.29 -14.12
C HIS A 53 19.95 6.90 -15.56
N SER A 54 18.97 6.58 -16.41
CA SER A 54 19.23 6.18 -17.81
C SER A 54 19.60 7.33 -18.76
N CYS A 55 19.84 8.53 -18.24
CA CYS A 55 20.07 9.73 -19.04
C CYS A 55 21.52 9.93 -19.53
N MET A 56 22.48 9.09 -19.11
CA MET A 56 23.88 9.19 -19.55
C MET A 56 24.46 7.82 -19.92
N ILE A 57 24.33 7.44 -21.19
CA ILE A 57 25.17 6.42 -21.82
C ILE A 57 25.88 7.13 -22.98
N SER A 58 27.17 7.41 -22.79
CA SER A 58 28.13 7.80 -23.84
C SER A 58 27.62 8.86 -24.84
N ILE A 59 27.72 10.15 -24.50
CA ILE A 59 27.68 11.31 -25.43
C ILE A 59 26.34 11.52 -26.19
N LYS A 60 25.37 10.60 -26.13
CA LYS A 60 23.99 10.81 -26.62
C LYS A 60 23.04 11.07 -25.45
N LEU A 61 22.32 12.18 -25.52
CA LEU A 61 21.24 12.51 -24.58
C LEU A 61 20.05 11.56 -24.85
N VAL A 62 20.02 10.43 -24.16
CA VAL A 62 18.89 9.48 -24.21
C VAL A 62 17.89 9.90 -23.15
N LEU A 63 16.70 10.32 -23.56
CA LEU A 63 15.62 10.62 -22.62
C LEU A 63 15.15 9.32 -21.94
N PRO A 64 14.93 9.34 -20.61
CA PRO A 64 14.35 8.20 -19.92
C PRO A 64 13.01 7.77 -20.52
N MET A 65 12.68 6.48 -20.42
CA MET A 65 11.43 5.91 -20.91
C MET A 65 10.51 5.48 -19.76
N TYR A 66 9.21 5.68 -19.91
CA TYR A 66 8.20 5.18 -18.98
C TYR A 66 8.05 3.66 -19.09
N ASP A 67 8.03 2.96 -17.95
CA ASP A 67 7.83 1.50 -17.90
C ASP A 67 6.41 1.03 -18.27
N CYS A 68 5.45 1.95 -18.40
CA CYS A 68 4.08 1.63 -18.81
C CYS A 68 3.88 1.54 -20.32
N CYS A 69 4.55 2.38 -21.10
CA CYS A 69 4.36 2.47 -22.55
C CYS A 69 5.65 2.42 -23.36
N ASN A 70 6.80 2.36 -22.68
CA ASN A 70 8.13 2.41 -23.27
C ASN A 70 8.36 3.64 -24.17
N LYS A 71 7.66 4.74 -23.89
CA LYS A 71 7.84 6.03 -24.57
C LYS A 71 8.69 6.97 -23.72
N ALA A 72 9.36 7.92 -24.37
CA ALA A 72 10.18 8.93 -23.68
C ALA A 72 9.37 9.76 -22.67
N VAL A 73 10.05 10.34 -21.67
CA VAL A 73 9.42 11.18 -20.63
C VAL A 73 8.63 12.38 -21.16
N THR A 74 8.95 12.84 -22.37
CA THR A 74 8.26 13.93 -23.08
C THR A 74 7.02 13.48 -23.84
N ALA A 75 6.77 12.17 -23.93
CA ALA A 75 5.62 11.62 -24.65
C ALA A 75 4.31 11.94 -23.93
N PRO A 76 3.21 12.15 -24.68
CA PRO A 76 1.90 12.39 -24.08
C PRO A 76 1.46 11.20 -23.22
N PRO A 77 0.60 11.43 -22.20
CA PRO A 77 0.11 10.38 -21.33
C PRO A 77 -0.48 9.19 -22.08
N CYS A 78 -0.17 7.97 -21.63
CA CYS A 78 -0.64 6.74 -22.28
C CYS A 78 -1.93 6.17 -21.69
N CYS A 79 -2.40 6.69 -20.56
CA CYS A 79 -3.62 6.27 -19.90
C CYS A 79 -4.54 7.45 -19.61
N PHE A 80 -5.80 7.12 -19.40
CA PHE A 80 -6.89 8.05 -19.30
C PHE A 80 -7.89 7.59 -18.24
N ASN A 81 -8.53 8.55 -17.58
CA ASN A 81 -9.66 8.34 -16.68
C ASN A 81 -10.62 9.52 -16.78
N ASN A 82 -11.93 9.27 -16.60
CA ASN A 82 -12.97 10.31 -16.66
C ASN A 82 -12.99 11.27 -15.45
N MET A 83 -12.07 11.08 -14.50
CA MET A 83 -12.01 11.90 -13.31
C MET A 83 -10.60 12.01 -12.72
N HIS A 84 -10.34 13.16 -12.11
CA HIS A 84 -9.20 13.33 -11.23
C HIS A 84 -9.41 12.62 -9.90
N VAL A 85 -8.30 12.14 -9.36
CA VAL A 85 -8.29 11.25 -8.21
C VAL A 85 -7.44 11.85 -7.10
N TYR A 86 -7.99 11.90 -5.89
CA TYR A 86 -7.39 12.60 -4.76
C TYR A 86 -7.82 11.94 -3.46
N GLU A 87 -7.09 12.25 -2.38
CA GLU A 87 -7.42 11.82 -1.04
C GLU A 87 -7.96 13.00 -0.24
N LYS A 88 -9.10 12.78 0.41
CA LYS A 88 -9.50 13.59 1.56
C LYS A 88 -8.68 13.13 2.76
N GLY A 89 -8.41 14.04 3.70
CA GLY A 89 -7.75 13.68 4.95
C GLY A 89 -8.50 12.57 5.69
N PHE A 90 -7.77 11.77 6.47
CA PHE A 90 -8.35 10.67 7.24
C PHE A 90 -8.99 11.16 8.53
N ASP A 91 -10.15 10.61 8.86
CA ASP A 91 -10.76 10.78 10.18
C ASP A 91 -10.16 9.78 11.17
N ILE A 92 -9.22 10.26 11.98
CA ILE A 92 -8.45 9.46 12.94
C ILE A 92 -9.36 8.85 14.02
N SER A 93 -10.53 9.44 14.29
CA SER A 93 -11.46 8.91 15.30
C SER A 93 -12.03 7.53 14.95
N LYS A 94 -12.01 7.16 13.66
CA LYS A 94 -12.51 5.87 13.15
C LYS A 94 -11.49 4.75 13.22
N PHE A 95 -10.31 5.00 13.80
CA PHE A 95 -9.22 4.03 13.81
C PHE A 95 -9.34 3.06 14.99
N VAL A 96 -9.04 1.79 14.75
CA VAL A 96 -9.08 0.72 15.77
C VAL A 96 -7.70 0.51 16.36
N ASN A 97 -7.64 0.40 17.70
CA ASN A 97 -6.41 0.10 18.41
C ASN A 97 -6.18 -1.41 18.58
N THR A 98 -5.21 -1.96 17.86
CA THR A 98 -4.84 -3.38 17.90
C THR A 98 -4.06 -3.79 19.14
N SER A 99 -3.53 -2.86 19.94
CA SER A 99 -2.87 -3.23 21.21
C SER A 99 -3.85 -3.80 22.24
N SER A 100 -5.16 -3.66 21.99
CA SER A 100 -6.22 -4.27 22.79
C SER A 100 -6.62 -5.67 22.32
N TRP A 101 -6.09 -6.16 21.21
CA TRP A 101 -6.48 -7.46 20.65
C TRP A 101 -5.81 -8.60 21.42
N PRO A 102 -6.60 -9.50 22.04
CA PRO A 102 -6.05 -10.50 22.95
C PRO A 102 -5.29 -11.58 22.18
N LYS A 103 -4.22 -12.08 22.80
CA LYS A 103 -3.56 -13.30 22.34
C LYS A 103 -4.47 -14.50 22.60
N THR A 104 -4.70 -15.31 21.58
CA THR A 104 -5.50 -16.54 21.69
C THR A 104 -4.73 -17.72 21.10
N PRO A 105 -5.13 -18.99 21.36
CA PRO A 105 -4.46 -20.14 20.74
C PRO A 105 -4.49 -20.14 19.20
N THR A 106 -5.42 -19.38 18.60
CA THR A 106 -5.57 -19.27 17.14
C THR A 106 -4.82 -18.09 16.53
N THR A 107 -4.24 -17.21 17.35
CA THR A 107 -3.46 -16.08 16.83
C THR A 107 -2.11 -16.54 16.28
N GLU A 108 -1.73 -15.97 15.15
CA GLU A 108 -0.46 -16.26 14.48
C GLU A 108 0.67 -15.42 15.07
N SER A 109 1.88 -15.99 15.10
CA SER A 109 3.07 -15.26 15.57
C SER A 109 3.57 -14.27 14.53
N ILE A 110 3.48 -14.61 13.24
CA ILE A 110 3.97 -13.81 12.12
C ILE A 110 2.97 -13.93 10.98
N VAL A 111 2.50 -12.80 10.46
CA VAL A 111 1.65 -12.76 9.26
C VAL A 111 2.08 -11.61 8.34
N SER A 112 1.82 -11.77 7.04
CA SER A 112 1.81 -10.66 6.10
C SER A 112 0.37 -10.28 5.77
N ILE A 113 0.11 -8.98 5.72
CA ILE A 113 -1.20 -8.42 5.35
C ILE A 113 -0.96 -7.52 4.16
N ASP A 114 -1.82 -7.65 3.16
CA ASP A 114 -1.91 -6.68 2.09
C ASP A 114 -3.36 -6.47 1.69
N CYS A 115 -3.64 -5.25 1.29
CA CYS A 115 -4.97 -4.75 1.06
C CYS A 115 -5.05 -4.25 -0.37
N GLU A 116 -6.22 -4.40 -0.98
CA GLU A 116 -6.53 -3.70 -2.22
C GLU A 116 -7.47 -2.54 -1.91
N MET A 117 -7.24 -1.38 -2.53
CA MET A 117 -8.08 -0.20 -2.33
C MET A 117 -8.67 0.35 -3.62
N CYS A 118 -9.93 0.78 -3.51
CA CYS A 118 -10.58 1.64 -4.48
C CYS A 118 -10.61 3.09 -4.00
N LEU A 119 -11.04 3.99 -4.88
CA LEU A 119 -11.37 5.36 -4.53
C LEU A 119 -12.88 5.51 -4.38
N THR A 120 -13.30 6.23 -3.36
CA THR A 120 -14.68 6.56 -3.06
C THR A 120 -14.85 8.06 -2.88
N ASP A 121 -16.09 8.52 -2.68
CA ASP A 121 -16.38 9.92 -2.34
C ASP A 121 -15.69 10.40 -1.04
N GLU A 122 -15.30 9.47 -0.16
CA GLU A 122 -14.62 9.77 1.10
C GLU A 122 -13.10 9.56 1.03
N GLY A 123 -12.55 9.21 -0.14
CA GLY A 123 -11.14 8.87 -0.31
C GLY A 123 -10.94 7.36 -0.52
N ARG A 124 -9.74 6.86 -0.21
CA ARG A 124 -9.42 5.44 -0.39
C ARG A 124 -10.24 4.56 0.55
N ALA A 125 -10.77 3.47 0.02
CA ALA A 125 -11.46 2.45 0.80
C ALA A 125 -10.92 1.06 0.43
N VAL A 126 -10.71 0.23 1.45
CA VAL A 126 -10.32 -1.18 1.28
C VAL A 126 -11.46 -1.93 0.61
N VAL A 127 -11.12 -2.75 -0.38
CA VAL A 127 -12.03 -3.60 -1.15
C VAL A 127 -11.66 -5.07 -1.09
N ARG A 128 -10.43 -5.42 -0.67
CA ARG A 128 -10.02 -6.79 -0.39
C ARG A 128 -8.92 -6.78 0.66
N VAL A 129 -8.92 -7.77 1.53
CA VAL A 129 -7.86 -8.00 2.51
C VAL A 129 -7.42 -9.45 2.40
N SER A 130 -6.12 -9.67 2.25
CA SER A 130 -5.53 -11.00 2.31
C SER A 130 -4.40 -11.07 3.33
N VAL A 131 -4.34 -12.20 4.03
CA VAL A 131 -3.39 -12.51 5.10
C VAL A 131 -2.72 -13.84 4.83
N VAL A 132 -1.40 -13.85 4.86
CA VAL A 132 -0.54 -15.05 4.72
C VAL A 132 0.26 -15.25 5.99
N ASN A 133 0.30 -16.47 6.52
CA ASN A 133 1.11 -16.79 7.71
C ASN A 133 2.56 -17.19 7.37
N CYS A 134 3.38 -17.42 8.40
CA CYS A 134 4.78 -17.86 8.22
C CYS A 134 4.95 -19.23 7.55
N LYS A 135 3.88 -20.04 7.48
CA LYS A 135 3.84 -21.30 6.72
C LYS A 135 3.52 -21.07 5.24
N LEU A 136 3.46 -19.82 4.80
CA LEU A 136 3.16 -19.41 3.43
C LEU A 136 1.75 -19.78 2.96
N MET A 137 0.83 -19.97 3.91
CA MET A 137 -0.56 -20.29 3.61
C MET A 137 -1.41 -19.02 3.70
N THR A 138 -2.29 -18.83 2.73
CA THR A 138 -3.35 -17.83 2.81
C THR A 138 -4.37 -18.28 3.85
N ILE A 139 -4.46 -17.53 4.95
CA ILE A 139 -5.34 -17.84 6.09
C ILE A 139 -6.54 -16.90 6.17
N TYR A 140 -6.52 -15.81 5.40
CA TYR A 140 -7.63 -14.91 5.23
C TYR A 140 -7.55 -14.30 3.83
N ASP A 141 -8.64 -14.30 3.09
CA ASP A 141 -8.76 -13.61 1.80
C ASP A 141 -10.21 -13.26 1.59
N THR A 142 -10.56 -11.98 1.64
CA THR A 142 -11.96 -11.56 1.63
C THR A 142 -12.13 -10.18 1.02
N TYR A 143 -13.12 -10.04 0.14
CA TYR A 143 -13.61 -8.76 -0.32
C TYR A 143 -14.31 -7.98 0.79
N VAL A 144 -14.20 -6.65 0.71
CA VAL A 144 -14.76 -5.70 1.66
C VAL A 144 -15.71 -4.78 0.92
N LYS A 145 -16.90 -4.60 1.45
CA LYS A 145 -17.89 -3.66 0.92
C LYS A 145 -17.50 -2.24 1.32
N PRO A 146 -17.20 -1.34 0.35
CA PRO A 146 -16.96 0.06 0.66
C PRO A 146 -18.21 0.71 1.25
N THR A 147 -18.02 1.57 2.26
CA THR A 147 -19.13 2.30 2.91
C THR A 147 -19.67 3.44 2.06
N SER A 148 -18.85 3.95 1.14
CA SER A 148 -19.16 5.07 0.27
C SER A 148 -19.13 4.64 -1.19
N ARG A 149 -19.79 5.41 -2.06
CA ARG A 149 -19.86 5.11 -3.49
C ARG A 149 -18.46 5.03 -4.10
N VAL A 150 -18.17 3.93 -4.78
CA VAL A 150 -16.92 3.75 -5.51
C VAL A 150 -16.93 4.67 -6.74
N ARG A 151 -15.85 5.44 -6.87
CA ARG A 151 -15.58 6.34 -7.99
C ARG A 151 -14.62 5.73 -8.99
N ASP A 152 -13.65 4.98 -8.50
CA ASP A 152 -12.66 4.29 -9.31
C ASP A 152 -12.19 3.03 -8.58
N TYR A 153 -12.35 1.86 -9.20
CA TYR A 153 -11.95 0.58 -8.61
C TYR A 153 -10.42 0.38 -8.58
N ASN A 154 -9.65 1.30 -9.18
CA ASN A 154 -8.22 1.18 -9.40
C ASN A 154 -7.83 -0.13 -10.10
N THR A 155 -8.70 -0.68 -10.97
CA THR A 155 -8.53 -1.99 -11.61
C THR A 155 -7.18 -2.17 -12.30
N LEU A 156 -6.61 -1.09 -12.85
CA LEU A 156 -5.27 -1.10 -13.46
C LEU A 156 -4.15 -1.51 -12.47
N TYR A 157 -4.35 -1.21 -11.19
CA TYR A 157 -3.41 -1.51 -10.11
C TYR A 157 -3.84 -2.75 -9.32
N THR A 158 -5.12 -2.87 -8.98
CA THR A 158 -5.64 -3.89 -8.05
C THR A 158 -6.14 -5.16 -8.75
N GLY A 159 -6.42 -5.08 -10.06
CA GLY A 159 -7.14 -6.12 -10.79
C GLY A 159 -8.62 -6.28 -10.40
N ILE A 160 -9.09 -5.56 -9.38
CA ILE A 160 -10.47 -5.65 -8.88
C ILE A 160 -11.41 -4.90 -9.82
N THR A 161 -12.48 -5.59 -10.19
CA THR A 161 -13.57 -5.06 -10.99
C THR A 161 -14.81 -4.85 -10.14
N GLU A 162 -15.77 -4.09 -10.67
CA GLU A 162 -17.09 -3.94 -10.04
C GLU A 162 -17.78 -5.29 -9.78
N LYS A 163 -17.60 -6.27 -10.68
CA LYS A 163 -18.19 -7.60 -10.57
C LYS A 163 -17.70 -8.37 -9.35
N ASP A 164 -16.44 -8.17 -8.96
CA ASP A 164 -15.85 -8.83 -7.80
C ASP A 164 -16.48 -8.35 -6.48
N LEU A 165 -17.05 -7.14 -6.47
CA LEU A 165 -17.74 -6.59 -5.29
C LEU A 165 -19.25 -6.84 -5.29
N ILE A 166 -19.82 -7.42 -6.36
CA ILE A 166 -21.24 -7.75 -6.40
C ILE A 166 -21.52 -8.83 -5.35
N GLY A 167 -22.49 -8.56 -4.47
CA GLY A 167 -22.86 -9.48 -3.40
C GLY A 167 -21.90 -9.49 -2.21
N CYS A 168 -20.82 -8.68 -2.22
CA CYS A 168 -19.96 -8.52 -1.06
C CYS A 168 -20.72 -7.83 0.08
N THR A 169 -20.83 -8.50 1.23
CA THR A 169 -21.59 -8.03 2.39
C THR A 169 -20.71 -7.59 3.56
N LYS A 170 -19.50 -8.13 3.68
CA LYS A 170 -18.61 -7.85 4.80
C LYS A 170 -18.16 -6.40 4.81
N THR A 171 -18.37 -5.73 5.94
CA THR A 171 -17.96 -4.36 6.19
C THR A 171 -16.56 -4.33 6.79
N LEU A 172 -15.91 -3.16 6.80
CA LEU A 172 -14.62 -2.98 7.46
C LEU A 172 -14.65 -3.41 8.94
N THR A 173 -15.76 -3.19 9.64
CA THR A 173 -15.95 -3.63 11.03
C THR A 173 -15.95 -5.15 11.16
N ASP A 174 -16.56 -5.86 10.19
CA ASP A 174 -16.53 -7.33 10.16
C ASP A 174 -15.11 -7.83 9.93
N ILE A 175 -14.35 -7.16 9.06
CA ILE A 175 -12.94 -7.46 8.82
C ILE A 175 -12.12 -7.26 10.10
N HIS A 176 -12.31 -6.16 10.85
CA HIS A 176 -11.60 -5.96 12.11
C HIS A 176 -11.86 -7.06 13.13
N ARG A 177 -13.11 -7.54 13.22
CA ARG A 177 -13.50 -8.65 14.11
C ARG A 177 -12.93 -10.00 13.66
N ASP A 178 -12.81 -10.21 12.35
CA ASP A 178 -12.17 -11.42 11.83
C ASP A 178 -10.65 -11.38 12.08
N LEU A 179 -10.00 -10.25 11.79
CA LEU A 179 -8.58 -10.04 12.00
C LEU A 179 -8.20 -10.14 13.48
N SER A 180 -9.04 -9.70 14.41
CA SER A 180 -8.76 -9.81 15.86
C SER A 180 -8.69 -11.26 16.37
N LYS A 181 -9.12 -12.25 15.58
CA LYS A 181 -8.98 -13.69 15.90
C LYS A 181 -7.65 -14.27 15.40
N ILE A 182 -7.03 -13.61 14.42
CA ILE A 182 -5.81 -14.03 13.74
C ILE A 182 -4.59 -13.28 14.28
N ILE A 183 -4.78 -12.00 14.61
CA ILE A 183 -3.72 -11.06 14.99
C ILE A 183 -3.95 -10.63 16.43
N SER A 184 -2.89 -10.65 17.23
CA SER A 184 -2.85 -10.07 18.57
C SER A 184 -1.83 -8.93 18.65
N ALA A 185 -1.76 -8.25 19.79
CA ALA A 185 -0.75 -7.24 20.06
C ALA A 185 0.70 -7.76 19.89
N GLU A 186 0.92 -9.07 20.05
CA GLU A 186 2.22 -9.73 19.97
C GLU A 186 2.58 -10.28 18.59
N THR A 187 1.61 -10.41 17.69
CA THR A 187 1.84 -10.84 16.30
C THR A 187 2.82 -9.89 15.60
N ILE A 188 3.66 -10.41 14.72
CA ILE A 188 4.54 -9.58 13.88
C ILE A 188 3.90 -9.46 12.50
N LEU A 189 3.64 -8.22 12.07
CA LEU A 189 3.13 -7.94 10.73
C LEU A 189 4.28 -7.70 9.76
N ILE A 190 4.28 -8.41 8.64
CA ILE A 190 5.17 -8.20 7.50
C ILE A 190 4.38 -7.50 6.39
N CYS A 191 4.96 -6.45 5.83
CA CYS A 191 4.28 -5.65 4.80
C CYS A 191 5.31 -4.97 3.89
N HIS A 192 4.87 -4.49 2.73
CA HIS A 192 5.68 -3.69 1.83
C HIS A 192 5.12 -2.29 1.64
N SER A 193 5.69 -1.30 2.34
CA SER A 193 5.18 0.08 2.39
C SER A 193 3.80 0.19 3.08
N PRO A 194 3.70 -0.15 4.38
CA PRO A 194 2.44 -0.30 5.12
C PRO A 194 1.58 0.96 5.20
N GLU A 195 2.12 2.11 4.82
CA GLU A 195 1.50 3.41 5.06
C GLU A 195 0.10 3.50 4.48
N HIS A 196 -0.06 3.04 3.25
CA HIS A 196 -1.33 3.14 2.56
C HIS A 196 -2.30 2.04 3.02
N ASP A 197 -1.79 0.84 3.29
CA ASP A 197 -2.58 -0.30 3.78
C ASP A 197 -3.19 -0.04 5.16
N PHE A 198 -2.39 0.46 6.09
CA PHE A 198 -2.84 0.72 7.47
C PHE A 198 -3.78 1.91 7.56
N LEU A 199 -3.51 2.98 6.79
CA LEU A 199 -4.45 4.10 6.66
C LEU A 199 -5.79 3.64 6.07
N ALA A 200 -5.76 2.78 5.05
CA ALA A 200 -6.98 2.27 4.43
C ALA A 200 -7.77 1.34 5.35
N LEU A 201 -7.08 0.45 6.08
CA LEU A 201 -7.69 -0.40 7.10
C LEU A 201 -8.24 0.39 8.29
N LYS A 202 -7.89 1.67 8.43
CA LYS A 202 -8.14 2.46 9.64
C LYS A 202 -7.62 1.74 10.88
N VAL A 203 -6.49 1.07 10.72
CA VAL A 203 -5.74 0.44 11.80
C VAL A 203 -4.47 1.27 11.87
N PHE A 204 -4.32 2.11 12.89
CA PHE A 204 -3.29 3.14 12.88
C PHE A 204 -1.88 2.53 12.83
N SER A 205 -0.90 3.28 12.34
CA SER A 205 0.50 3.09 12.75
C SER A 205 1.25 4.40 12.50
N ILE A 206 1.80 4.94 13.60
CA ILE A 206 2.92 5.92 13.71
C ILE A 206 2.54 7.38 13.36
N VAL A 207 2.58 8.42 14.21
CA VAL A 207 3.35 8.81 15.41
C VAL A 207 2.37 9.48 16.40
N SER A 208 2.50 9.22 17.71
CA SER A 208 1.63 9.67 18.81
C SER A 208 0.33 8.88 19.01
N LYS A 209 0.45 7.87 19.89
CA LYS A 209 -0.59 6.99 20.48
C LYS A 209 -0.96 5.72 19.69
N ILE A 210 0.10 4.96 19.40
CA ILE A 210 0.28 3.48 19.25
C ILE A 210 -0.86 2.67 18.59
N VAL A 211 -0.57 2.09 17.43
CA VAL A 211 -1.25 0.90 16.89
C VAL A 211 -0.23 0.00 16.17
N HIS A 212 -0.35 -1.31 16.48
CA HIS A 212 0.59 -2.44 16.38
C HIS A 212 2.10 -2.13 16.45
N LEU A 213 2.73 -2.53 17.56
CA LEU A 213 4.14 -2.25 17.84
C LEU A 213 5.16 -3.06 17.01
N LYS A 214 4.73 -4.15 16.34
CA LYS A 214 5.62 -5.13 15.71
C LYS A 214 5.38 -5.22 14.21
N VAL A 215 5.71 -4.15 13.50
CA VAL A 215 5.60 -4.09 12.04
C VAL A 215 6.99 -4.13 11.41
N VAL A 216 7.17 -5.05 10.47
CA VAL A 216 8.33 -5.17 9.60
C VAL A 216 7.94 -4.70 8.20
N SER A 217 8.47 -3.55 7.78
CA SER A 217 8.32 -3.07 6.40
C SER A 217 9.50 -3.54 5.56
N THR A 218 9.26 -4.46 4.63
CA THR A 218 10.29 -4.97 3.71
C THR A 218 10.89 -3.83 2.86
N SER A 219 10.08 -2.85 2.46
CA SER A 219 10.55 -1.67 1.71
C SER A 219 11.64 -0.86 2.44
N LEU A 220 11.63 -0.88 3.78
CA LEU A 220 12.62 -0.22 4.63
C LEU A 220 13.81 -1.13 4.93
N VAL A 221 13.57 -2.40 5.25
CA VAL A 221 14.62 -3.39 5.52
C VAL A 221 15.58 -3.51 4.33
N PHE A 222 15.05 -3.45 3.10
CA PHE A 222 15.87 -3.54 1.89
C PHE A 222 16.34 -2.18 1.33
N SER A 223 16.20 -1.08 2.09
CA SER A 223 16.59 0.27 1.65
C SER A 223 18.05 0.66 1.94
N ASP A 224 18.82 -0.20 2.64
CA ASP A 224 20.18 0.12 3.09
C ASP A 224 21.28 0.07 2.01
N ASN A 225 22.23 1.01 2.16
CA ASN A 225 23.47 1.36 1.44
C ASN A 225 23.54 1.24 -0.10
N ILE A 226 23.01 0.20 -0.73
CA ILE A 226 23.07 -0.01 -2.18
C ILE A 226 22.19 1.01 -2.93
N PHE A 227 21.09 1.46 -2.32
CA PHE A 227 20.10 2.33 -2.97
C PHE A 227 19.96 3.73 -2.34
N ARG A 228 20.94 4.17 -1.54
CA ARG A 228 20.99 5.51 -0.90
C ARG A 228 19.70 5.88 -0.16
N GLY A 229 19.11 4.95 0.60
CA GLY A 229 17.90 5.20 1.39
C GLY A 229 16.61 5.33 0.58
N ARG A 230 16.61 4.94 -0.71
CA ARG A 230 15.38 4.88 -1.52
C ARG A 230 14.63 3.58 -1.25
N ARG A 231 13.32 3.69 -1.02
CA ARG A 231 12.42 2.52 -0.93
C ARG A 231 12.41 1.76 -2.26
N LEU A 232 12.71 0.48 -2.18
CA LEU A 232 12.64 -0.44 -3.31
C LEU A 232 11.20 -0.87 -3.56
N ARG A 233 10.84 -1.13 -4.82
CA ARG A 233 9.57 -1.80 -5.16
C ARG A 233 9.66 -3.27 -4.74
N LEU A 234 8.53 -3.87 -4.36
CA LEU A 234 8.48 -5.28 -3.98
C LEU A 234 9.08 -6.19 -5.05
N ARG A 235 8.78 -5.93 -6.32
CA ARG A 235 9.35 -6.69 -7.44
C ARG A 235 10.87 -6.68 -7.44
N VAL A 236 11.48 -5.54 -7.14
CA VAL A 236 12.95 -5.39 -7.08
C VAL A 236 13.51 -6.12 -5.87
N VAL A 237 12.85 -6.00 -4.71
CA VAL A 237 13.22 -6.75 -3.51
C VAL A 237 13.20 -8.26 -3.80
N VAL A 238 12.10 -8.75 -4.38
CA VAL A 238 11.94 -10.18 -4.67
C VAL A 238 12.90 -10.66 -5.74
N GLU A 239 13.14 -9.88 -6.79
CA GLU A 239 14.14 -10.25 -7.81
C GLU A 239 15.54 -10.33 -7.21
N ASN A 240 15.91 -9.41 -6.30
CA ASN A 240 17.20 -9.44 -5.62
C ASN A 240 17.32 -10.59 -4.61
N VAL A 241 16.27 -10.86 -3.82
CA VAL A 241 16.30 -11.85 -2.73
C VAL A 241 16.07 -13.27 -3.23
N LEU A 242 15.18 -13.45 -4.21
CA LEU A 242 14.73 -14.76 -4.68
C LEU A 242 15.29 -15.11 -6.05
N ARG A 243 16.00 -14.19 -6.72
CA ARG A 243 16.52 -14.38 -8.10
C ARG A 243 15.43 -14.82 -9.07
N LYS A 244 14.17 -14.42 -8.81
CA LYS A 244 12.98 -14.76 -9.59
C LYS A 244 12.25 -13.51 -10.04
N LYS A 245 11.83 -13.47 -11.30
CA LYS A 245 10.98 -12.40 -11.84
C LYS A 245 9.52 -12.67 -11.49
N ILE A 246 8.88 -11.75 -10.76
CA ILE A 246 7.43 -11.78 -10.56
C ILE A 246 6.74 -11.35 -11.86
N GLN A 247 5.82 -12.18 -12.36
CA GLN A 247 4.87 -11.80 -13.41
C GLN A 247 3.65 -11.12 -12.78
N ARG A 248 3.07 -10.11 -13.48
CA ARG A 248 1.99 -9.25 -12.96
C ARG A 248 0.70 -10.00 -12.58
N GLU A 249 0.52 -11.23 -13.04
CA GLU A 249 -0.76 -11.95 -12.99
C GLU A 249 -0.97 -12.79 -11.72
N HIS A 250 -0.04 -12.77 -10.76
CA HIS A 250 -0.17 -13.51 -9.50
C HIS A 250 -0.02 -12.60 -8.28
N PHE A 251 -1.04 -11.78 -8.00
CA PHE A 251 -1.15 -11.03 -6.75
C PHE A 251 -1.09 -11.92 -5.51
N MET A 252 -1.55 -13.18 -5.59
CA MET A 252 -1.40 -14.15 -4.51
C MET A 252 0.05 -14.56 -4.23
N ASN A 253 0.97 -14.33 -5.17
CA ASN A 253 2.38 -14.60 -4.94
C ASN A 253 3.08 -13.45 -4.21
N SER A 254 2.62 -12.19 -4.29
CA SER A 254 3.38 -11.05 -3.72
C SER A 254 3.53 -11.16 -2.20
N GLN A 255 2.43 -11.43 -1.47
CA GLN A 255 2.42 -11.57 -0.01
C GLN A 255 3.28 -12.75 0.46
N VAL A 256 3.16 -13.90 -0.21
CA VAL A 256 4.02 -15.07 0.04
C VAL A 256 5.49 -14.69 -0.15
N LEU A 257 5.81 -13.96 -1.21
CA LEU A 257 7.18 -13.53 -1.50
C LEU A 257 7.68 -12.48 -0.49
N GLU A 258 6.80 -11.63 0.05
CA GLU A 258 7.10 -10.73 1.16
C GLU A 258 7.47 -11.48 2.43
N VAL A 259 6.66 -12.47 2.81
CA VAL A 259 6.94 -13.33 3.96
C VAL A 259 8.26 -14.06 3.77
N ILE A 260 8.48 -14.67 2.60
CA ILE A 260 9.75 -15.35 2.30
C ILE A 260 10.93 -14.36 2.37
N ALA A 261 10.80 -13.17 1.78
CA ALA A 261 11.87 -12.19 1.77
C ALA A 261 12.20 -11.69 3.19
N ALA A 262 11.17 -11.36 3.97
CA ALA A 262 11.34 -10.96 5.36
C ALA A 262 11.95 -12.09 6.22
N LEU A 263 11.46 -13.32 6.09
CA LEU A 263 12.02 -14.47 6.82
C LEU A 263 13.48 -14.70 6.42
N LYS A 264 13.82 -14.73 5.13
CA LYS A 264 15.22 -14.96 4.69
C LYS A 264 16.18 -13.87 5.16
N THR A 265 15.70 -12.64 5.31
CA THR A 265 16.56 -11.51 5.68
C THR A 265 16.63 -11.28 7.19
N LEU A 266 15.58 -11.61 7.94
CA LEU A 266 15.52 -11.38 9.39
C LEU A 266 15.86 -12.61 10.22
N TYR A 267 15.71 -13.82 9.68
CA TYR A 267 16.08 -15.06 10.37
C TYR A 267 17.56 -15.14 10.79
N PRO A 268 18.54 -14.60 10.04
CA PRO A 268 19.94 -14.51 10.50
C PRO A 268 20.17 -13.52 11.64
N VAL A 269 19.21 -12.62 11.90
CA VAL A 269 19.31 -11.54 12.90
C VAL A 269 18.59 -11.91 14.21
N TRP A 270 17.72 -12.92 14.18
CA TRP A 270 16.91 -13.37 15.32
C TRP A 270 17.42 -14.63 16.03
N ASN A 271 18.51 -15.24 15.56
CA ASN A 271 19.29 -16.26 16.25
C ASN A 271 20.53 -15.64 16.89
#